data_AF-A0A7J6JEW4-F1
#
_entry.id   AF-A0A7J6JEW4-F1
#
_cell.length_a   1.000
_cell.length_b   1.000
_cell.length_c   1.000
_cell.angle_alpha   90.00
_cell.angle_beta   90.00
_cell.angle_gamma   90.00
#
_symmetry.space_group_name_H-M   'P 1'
#
loop_
_entity.id
_entity.type
_entity.pdbx_description
1 polymer ?
#
loop_
_entity_poly.entity_id
_entity_poly.type
_entity_poly.pdbx_seq_one_letter_code
_entity_poly.pdbx_strand_id
1 'polypeptide(L)'
;MNFLRAALIRDVPFLANTVGSRQTGNADNSSSGDSSRELEELQAVMLLQILLLWNGTPGHRESAREILPAMAEQTRKLRLMEVSTAMPLFSPLHQVNFTPQNFDVSTFDWGVWVEQEKRIRLMHIIFLCNSAMELYFNANSELDSFEMRIPLPSDDAAWDARTKKDCEDALGFHGGELVRQKNPNGTQRSKQPEMDLALRALLHGSYQIQPGSTNLYGKFILIHAILSLIRRAQLDGNAVMKGYATPPLSDWMVNGGSDGTGTNSGRATPVDPATKAMPAHVQESFRVALQKFKVNWDADMVNQFPPGMAKNARRYGFSRDGIHFYWLARYMLKHTRATDLQMDSDRRFMQVMQLLKSVKTWVQTDGASRGEELGSVGEIDKDFGSENLTLDLARLFKHLSAVVEDPGIPSVQTDISTVAGGTL
;
A
#
# COMPACT_ATOMS: atom_id res chain seq x y z
N MET A 1 -2.83 2.32 -24.62
CA MET A 1 -1.61 2.11 -23.80
C MET A 1 -0.33 2.38 -24.56
N ASN A 2 -0.08 1.77 -25.73
CA ASN A 2 1.16 2.01 -26.49
C ASN A 2 1.43 3.49 -26.82
N PHE A 3 0.41 4.23 -27.25
CA PHE A 3 0.52 5.68 -27.48
C PHE A 3 0.92 6.45 -26.22
N LEU A 4 0.24 6.20 -25.10
CA LEU A 4 0.54 6.83 -23.80
C LEU A 4 1.98 6.51 -23.35
N ARG A 5 2.42 5.26 -23.49
CA ARG A 5 3.79 4.85 -23.18
C ARG A 5 4.80 5.61 -24.04
N ALA A 6 4.57 5.69 -25.36
CA ALA A 6 5.47 6.40 -26.27
C ALA A 6 5.55 7.90 -25.95
N ALA A 7 4.42 8.53 -25.62
CA ALA A 7 4.37 9.92 -25.19
C ALA A 7 5.17 10.14 -23.89
N LEU A 8 4.95 9.30 -22.87
CA LEU A 8 5.69 9.40 -21.60
C LEU A 8 7.18 9.12 -21.77
N ILE A 9 7.60 8.17 -22.61
CA ILE A 9 9.03 7.93 -22.90
C ILE A 9 9.66 9.17 -23.54
N ARG A 10 8.94 9.88 -24.41
CA ARG A 10 9.44 11.11 -25.05
C ARG A 10 9.54 12.27 -24.06
N ASP A 11 8.55 12.41 -23.18
CA ASP A 11 8.35 13.64 -22.40
C ASP A 11 8.89 13.54 -20.96
N VAL A 12 9.12 12.34 -20.42
CA VAL A 12 9.60 12.10 -19.05
C VAL A 12 11.08 11.68 -19.06
N PRO A 13 12.01 12.53 -18.61
CA PRO A 13 13.45 12.30 -18.77
C PRO A 13 13.97 10.99 -18.14
N PHE A 14 13.54 10.65 -16.92
CA PHE A 14 14.03 9.43 -16.26
C PHE A 14 13.53 8.16 -16.97
N LEU A 15 12.35 8.22 -17.60
CA LEU A 15 11.80 7.11 -18.37
C LEU A 15 12.51 6.96 -19.73
N ALA A 16 12.82 8.07 -20.40
CA ALA A 16 13.59 8.10 -21.64
C ALA A 16 14.95 7.38 -21.48
N ASN A 17 15.65 7.65 -20.38
CA ASN A 17 16.94 7.06 -20.06
C ASN A 17 16.89 5.55 -19.78
N THR A 18 15.70 5.02 -19.47
CA THR A 18 15.49 3.61 -19.11
C THR A 18 15.14 2.76 -20.34
N VAL A 19 14.33 3.32 -21.25
CA VAL A 19 13.77 2.58 -22.40
C VAL A 19 14.46 2.94 -23.72
N GLY A 20 15.21 4.05 -23.79
CA GLY A 20 15.91 4.51 -24.98
C GLY A 20 17.41 4.17 -24.99
N SER A 21 17.93 3.70 -26.13
CA SER A 21 19.37 3.62 -26.41
C SER A 21 20.05 4.94 -26.08
N ARG A 22 21.17 4.87 -25.33
CA ARG A 22 22.10 5.99 -25.07
C ARG A 22 22.25 6.88 -26.32
N GLN A 23 21.63 8.05 -26.32
CA GLN A 23 22.18 9.19 -27.04
C GLN A 23 23.10 9.89 -26.07
N THR A 24 24.39 9.61 -26.20
CA THR A 24 25.48 10.40 -25.62
C THR A 24 25.42 11.80 -26.25
N GLY A 25 24.64 12.68 -25.65
CA GLY A 25 24.64 14.12 -25.91
C GLY A 25 24.72 14.81 -24.56
N ASN A 26 25.77 15.61 -24.37
CA ASN A 26 26.14 16.35 -23.16
C ASN A 26 25.05 16.47 -22.09
N ALA A 27 25.27 15.81 -20.96
CA ALA A 27 24.53 16.06 -19.74
C ALA A 27 24.89 17.46 -19.23
N ASP A 28 24.16 18.47 -19.71
CA ASP A 28 24.08 19.74 -19.01
C ASP A 28 23.41 19.48 -17.66
N ASN A 29 24.25 19.47 -16.63
CA ASN A 29 23.92 19.38 -15.22
C ASN A 29 23.20 20.66 -14.76
N SER A 30 22.04 20.96 -15.32
CA SER A 30 21.19 22.06 -14.89
C SER A 30 19.80 21.56 -14.52
N SER A 31 19.70 20.62 -13.57
CA SER A 31 18.41 20.28 -12.95
C SER A 31 18.08 21.27 -11.84
N SER A 32 17.75 22.51 -12.20
CA SER A 32 16.79 23.31 -11.43
C SER A 32 15.39 22.98 -11.95
N GLY A 33 15.03 21.69 -11.93
CA GLY A 33 13.69 21.24 -12.26
C GLY A 33 12.73 21.68 -11.16
N ASP A 34 11.56 22.18 -11.54
CA ASP A 34 10.47 22.39 -10.59
C ASP A 34 10.09 21.04 -9.95
N SER A 35 10.32 20.92 -8.64
CA SER A 35 10.01 19.70 -7.88
C SER A 35 8.54 19.27 -8.01
N SER A 36 7.63 20.21 -8.31
CA SER A 36 6.23 19.91 -8.60
C SER A 36 6.08 19.13 -9.89
N ARG A 37 6.76 19.56 -10.96
CA ARG A 37 6.73 18.90 -12.26
C ARG A 37 7.33 17.49 -12.18
N GLU A 38 8.46 17.31 -11.51
CA GLU A 38 9.07 15.97 -11.36
C GLU A 38 8.14 15.00 -10.59
N LEU A 39 7.32 15.52 -9.66
CA LEU A 39 6.33 14.74 -8.92
C LEU A 39 5.15 14.33 -9.81
N GLU A 40 4.63 15.25 -10.62
CA GLU A 40 3.55 15.00 -11.59
C GLU A 40 3.97 14.00 -12.67
N GLU A 41 5.20 14.10 -13.18
CA GLU A 41 5.78 13.13 -14.12
C GLU A 41 5.82 11.73 -13.48
N LEU A 42 6.25 11.61 -12.23
CA LEU A 42 6.27 10.35 -11.50
C LEU A 42 4.85 9.80 -11.25
N GLN A 43 3.87 10.66 -10.96
CA GLN A 43 2.46 10.27 -10.86
C GLN A 43 1.94 9.71 -12.19
N ALA A 44 2.23 10.36 -13.31
CA ALA A 44 1.83 9.91 -14.64
C ALA A 44 2.44 8.53 -14.99
N VAL A 45 3.73 8.33 -14.68
CA VAL A 45 4.39 7.04 -14.88
C VAL A 45 3.80 5.96 -13.95
N MET A 46 3.41 6.31 -12.73
CA MET A 46 2.74 5.39 -11.81
C MET A 46 1.35 4.97 -12.32
N LEU A 47 0.59 5.89 -12.91
CA LEU A 47 -0.68 5.55 -13.59
C LEU A 47 -0.44 4.64 -14.80
N LEU A 48 0.62 4.88 -15.57
CA LEU A 48 1.03 3.97 -16.65
C LEU A 48 1.36 2.57 -16.10
N GLN A 49 2.08 2.46 -14.99
CA GLN A 49 2.39 1.17 -14.35
C GLN A 49 1.12 0.37 -14.02
N ILE A 50 0.12 1.03 -13.41
CA ILE A 50 -1.18 0.40 -13.11
C ILE A 50 -1.81 -0.15 -14.37
N LEU A 51 -1.83 0.64 -15.45
CA LEU A 51 -2.36 0.21 -16.73
C LEU A 51 -1.56 -0.97 -17.29
N LEU A 52 -0.24 -0.89 -17.36
CA LEU A 52 0.58 -1.97 -17.93
C LEU A 52 0.49 -3.28 -17.15
N LEU A 53 0.37 -3.20 -15.81
CA LEU A 53 0.30 -4.36 -14.93
C LEU A 53 -1.04 -5.07 -14.99
N TRP A 54 -2.11 -4.30 -14.86
CA TRP A 54 -3.45 -4.84 -14.62
C TRP A 54 -4.35 -4.76 -15.84
N ASN A 55 -3.87 -4.17 -16.94
CA ASN A 55 -4.56 -4.02 -18.21
C ASN A 55 -3.62 -4.34 -19.39
N GLY A 56 -4.06 -5.21 -20.30
CA GLY A 56 -3.32 -5.57 -21.50
C GLY A 56 -2.45 -6.82 -21.38
N THR A 57 -1.46 -6.92 -22.28
CA THR A 57 -0.80 -8.18 -22.67
C THR A 57 0.41 -8.53 -21.80
N PRO A 58 0.94 -9.77 -21.91
CA PRO A 58 2.25 -10.13 -21.36
C PRO A 58 3.38 -9.13 -21.64
N GLY A 59 3.48 -8.63 -22.88
CA GLY A 59 4.52 -7.67 -23.25
C GLY A 59 4.39 -6.31 -22.55
N HIS A 60 3.16 -5.88 -22.23
CA HIS A 60 2.96 -4.68 -21.40
C HIS A 60 3.47 -4.89 -19.97
N ARG A 61 3.22 -6.08 -19.38
CA ARG A 61 3.71 -6.41 -18.04
C ARG A 61 5.23 -6.58 -17.98
N GLU A 62 5.83 -7.10 -19.06
CA GLU A 62 7.29 -7.10 -19.20
C GLU A 62 7.84 -5.67 -19.21
N SER A 63 7.24 -4.78 -20.01
CA SER A 63 7.61 -3.37 -20.03
C SER A 63 7.44 -2.69 -18.66
N ALA A 64 6.39 -3.06 -17.90
CA ALA A 64 6.16 -2.55 -16.56
C ALA A 64 7.33 -2.91 -15.61
N ARG A 65 7.82 -4.15 -15.70
CA ARG A 65 8.98 -4.64 -14.92
C ARG A 65 10.27 -3.91 -15.29
N GLU A 66 10.49 -3.59 -16.57
CA GLU A 66 11.67 -2.83 -17.03
C GLU A 66 11.70 -1.40 -16.47
N ILE A 67 10.53 -0.78 -16.28
CA ILE A 67 10.41 0.61 -15.81
C ILE A 67 10.57 0.72 -14.28
N LEU A 68 10.28 -0.34 -13.53
CA LEU A 68 10.22 -0.32 -12.06
C LEU A 68 11.52 0.17 -11.40
N PRO A 69 12.73 -0.30 -11.79
CA PRO A 69 13.98 0.15 -11.15
C PRO A 69 14.20 1.66 -11.30
N ALA A 70 13.91 2.23 -12.47
CA ALA A 70 14.04 3.65 -12.72
C ALA A 70 13.06 4.50 -11.92
N MET A 71 11.83 4.00 -11.72
CA MET A 71 10.89 4.64 -10.79
C MET A 71 11.41 4.64 -9.36
N ALA A 72 11.95 3.50 -8.90
CA ALA A 72 12.52 3.40 -7.56
C ALA A 72 13.71 4.36 -7.36
N GLU A 73 14.60 4.48 -8.36
CA GLU A 73 15.67 5.49 -8.36
C GLU A 73 15.12 6.92 -8.30
N GLN A 74 14.11 7.23 -9.11
CA GLN A 74 13.50 8.56 -9.11
C GLN A 74 12.84 8.89 -7.75
N THR A 75 12.21 7.91 -7.08
CA THR A 75 11.67 8.14 -5.72
C THR A 75 12.75 8.48 -4.70
N ARG A 76 13.94 7.88 -4.81
CA ARG A 76 15.10 8.19 -3.96
C ARG A 76 15.64 9.58 -4.26
N LYS A 77 15.78 9.93 -5.54
CA LYS A 77 16.21 11.27 -6.00
C LYS A 77 15.29 12.37 -5.44
N LEU A 78 13.97 12.14 -5.47
CA LEU A 78 12.96 13.05 -4.94
C LEU A 78 12.78 12.98 -3.42
N ARG A 79 13.54 12.11 -2.73
CA ARG A 79 13.48 11.87 -1.28
C ARG A 79 12.05 11.60 -0.78
N LEU A 80 11.31 10.74 -1.47
CA LEU A 80 9.91 10.43 -1.13
C LEU A 80 9.75 9.44 0.03
N MET A 81 10.83 8.76 0.44
CA MET A 81 10.84 7.82 1.56
C MET A 81 11.03 8.50 2.93
N GLU A 82 11.18 9.82 2.95
CA GLU A 82 11.32 10.62 4.18
C GLU A 82 10.35 11.81 4.11
N VAL A 83 9.86 12.23 5.29
CA VAL A 83 9.06 13.46 5.40
C VAL A 83 9.96 14.67 5.16
N SER A 84 9.47 15.68 4.43
CA SER A 84 10.24 16.92 4.28
C SER A 84 10.36 17.63 5.62
N THR A 85 11.60 17.99 5.98
CA THR A 85 11.92 18.75 7.18
C THR A 85 12.26 20.21 6.88
N ALA A 86 12.34 20.58 5.61
CA ALA A 86 12.71 21.92 5.16
C ALA A 86 11.50 22.66 4.56
N MET A 87 11.51 23.99 4.74
CA MET A 87 10.61 24.89 4.02
C MET A 87 10.85 24.79 2.51
N PRO A 88 9.82 24.93 1.66
CA PRO A 88 8.42 25.26 2.00
C PRO A 88 7.54 24.05 2.35
N LEU A 89 8.07 22.81 2.31
CA LEU A 89 7.27 21.57 2.46
C LEU A 89 7.15 21.07 3.91
N PHE A 90 7.59 21.85 4.89
CA PHE A 90 7.54 21.44 6.30
C PHE A 90 6.09 21.46 6.81
N SER A 91 5.52 20.28 7.03
CA SER A 91 4.21 20.11 7.68
C SER A 91 4.37 19.48 9.07
N PRO A 92 3.99 20.19 10.16
CA PRO A 92 4.15 19.67 11.53
C PRO A 92 3.47 18.32 11.75
N LEU A 93 2.27 18.12 11.21
CA LEU A 93 1.47 16.92 11.45
C LEU A 93 2.09 15.63 10.90
N HIS A 94 3.05 15.75 9.99
CA HIS A 94 3.75 14.60 9.39
C HIS A 94 5.07 14.29 10.12
N GLN A 95 5.54 15.18 10.99
CA GLN A 95 6.82 15.00 11.69
C GLN A 95 6.70 13.97 12.81
N VAL A 96 7.78 13.20 13.03
CA VAL A 96 7.85 12.15 14.06
C VAL A 96 7.49 12.68 15.45
N ASN A 97 7.99 13.88 15.78
CA ASN A 97 7.89 14.46 17.13
C ASN A 97 6.65 15.37 17.33
N PHE A 98 5.65 15.27 16.45
CA PHE A 98 4.44 16.08 16.58
C PHE A 98 3.56 15.62 17.74
N THR A 99 3.10 16.58 18.55
CA THR A 99 2.14 16.36 19.63
C THR A 99 0.97 17.34 19.49
N PRO A 100 -0.29 16.86 19.37
CA PRO A 100 -1.44 17.72 19.11
C PRO A 100 -1.81 18.64 20.30
N GLN A 101 -1.41 18.31 21.53
CA GLN A 101 -1.87 18.99 22.75
C GLN A 101 -1.54 20.49 22.81
N ASN A 102 -0.47 20.93 22.14
CA ASN A 102 0.00 22.31 22.15
C ASN A 102 0.08 22.92 20.74
N PHE A 103 -0.61 22.33 19.76
CA PHE A 103 -0.56 22.82 18.39
C PHE A 103 -1.47 24.04 18.21
N ASP A 104 -0.89 25.17 17.78
CA ASP A 104 -1.65 26.35 17.41
C ASP A 104 -2.28 26.15 16.04
N VAL A 105 -3.58 25.82 16.03
CA VAL A 105 -4.39 25.57 14.83
C VAL A 105 -4.37 26.78 13.87
N SER A 106 -4.19 28.00 14.38
CA SER A 106 -4.11 29.19 13.51
C SER A 106 -2.89 29.17 12.57
N THR A 107 -1.84 28.43 12.94
CA THR A 107 -0.62 28.22 12.14
C THR A 107 -0.74 27.06 11.15
N PHE A 108 -1.88 26.35 11.13
CA PHE A 108 -2.10 25.26 10.20
C PHE A 108 -2.14 25.77 8.75
N ASP A 109 -1.12 25.39 7.97
CA ASP A 109 -1.09 25.61 6.53
C ASP A 109 -1.66 24.37 5.82
N TRP A 110 -2.90 24.50 5.34
CA TRP A 110 -3.58 23.43 4.63
C TRP A 110 -2.91 23.11 3.28
N GLY A 111 -2.35 24.10 2.59
CA GLY A 111 -1.66 23.90 1.32
C GLY A 111 -0.41 23.06 1.49
N VAL A 112 0.43 23.40 2.48
CA VAL A 112 1.65 22.64 2.78
C VAL A 112 1.31 21.24 3.30
N TRP A 113 0.25 21.09 4.10
CA TRP A 113 -0.24 19.78 4.53
C TRP A 113 -0.64 18.90 3.34
N VAL A 114 -1.41 19.45 2.38
CA VAL A 114 -1.82 18.74 1.16
C VAL A 114 -0.61 18.32 0.33
N GLU A 115 0.37 19.19 0.11
CA GLU A 115 1.57 18.86 -0.67
C GLU A 115 2.40 17.75 -0.01
N GLN A 116 2.53 17.76 1.32
CA GLN A 116 3.23 16.70 2.03
C GLN A 116 2.46 15.37 1.96
N GLU A 117 1.13 15.41 2.09
CA GLU A 117 0.29 14.21 2.01
C GLU A 117 0.24 13.64 0.58
N LYS A 118 0.27 14.48 -0.48
CA LYS A 118 0.45 14.05 -1.88
C LYS A 118 1.72 13.22 -2.06
N ARG A 119 2.85 13.68 -1.51
CA ARG A 119 4.14 12.99 -1.57
C ARG A 119 4.09 11.64 -0.84
N ILE A 120 3.49 11.63 0.36
CA ILE A 120 3.30 10.42 1.17
C ILE A 120 2.45 9.40 0.41
N ARG A 121 1.27 9.80 -0.09
CA ARG A 121 0.36 8.91 -0.82
C ARG A 121 0.99 8.38 -2.11
N LEU A 122 1.74 9.22 -2.85
CA LEU A 122 2.47 8.80 -4.04
C LEU A 122 3.52 7.72 -3.71
N MET A 123 4.31 7.92 -2.66
CA MET A 123 5.31 6.93 -2.27
C MET A 123 4.67 5.60 -1.87
N HIS A 124 3.54 5.65 -1.14
CA HIS A 124 2.82 4.45 -0.75
C HIS A 124 2.23 3.67 -1.93
N ILE A 125 1.65 4.36 -2.94
CA ILE A 125 1.14 3.65 -4.13
C ILE A 125 2.28 3.05 -4.98
N ILE A 126 3.43 3.72 -5.03
CA ILE A 126 4.64 3.17 -5.68
C ILE A 126 5.15 1.94 -4.91
N PHE A 127 5.17 1.99 -3.57
CA PHE A 127 5.52 0.86 -2.73
C PHE A 127 4.55 -0.32 -2.92
N LEU A 128 3.24 -0.06 -3.02
CA LEU A 128 2.24 -1.09 -3.32
C LEU A 128 2.45 -1.70 -4.70
N CYS A 129 2.83 -0.90 -5.71
CA CYS A 129 3.21 -1.39 -7.03
C CYS A 129 4.42 -2.32 -6.97
N ASN A 130 5.49 -1.92 -6.26
CA ASN A 130 6.65 -2.77 -6.02
C ASN A 130 6.25 -4.07 -5.31
N SER A 131 5.43 -4.00 -4.27
CA SER A 131 4.94 -5.18 -3.56
C SER A 131 4.12 -6.11 -4.46
N ALA A 132 3.31 -5.55 -5.37
CA ALA A 132 2.59 -6.32 -6.37
C ALA A 132 3.53 -6.98 -7.39
N MET A 133 4.56 -6.27 -7.84
CA MET A 133 5.59 -6.82 -8.74
C MET A 133 6.31 -8.03 -8.13
N GLU A 134 6.68 -7.92 -6.85
CA GLU A 134 7.28 -9.01 -6.09
C GLU A 134 6.32 -10.20 -5.93
N LEU A 135 5.08 -9.93 -5.51
CA LEU A 135 4.10 -10.95 -5.19
C LEU A 135 3.64 -11.71 -6.43
N TYR A 136 3.13 -10.98 -7.43
CA TYR A 136 2.46 -11.55 -8.59
C TYR A 136 3.40 -11.91 -9.73
N PHE A 137 4.58 -11.29 -9.82
CA PHE A 137 5.45 -11.45 -10.99
C PHE A 137 6.86 -11.96 -10.64
N ASN A 138 7.10 -12.30 -9.37
CA ASN A 138 8.42 -12.69 -8.88
C ASN A 138 9.53 -11.67 -9.22
N ALA A 139 9.18 -10.39 -9.38
CA ALA A 139 10.17 -9.35 -9.64
C ALA A 139 11.14 -9.20 -8.45
N ASN A 140 12.29 -8.60 -8.72
CA ASN A 140 13.22 -8.19 -7.66
C ASN A 140 12.60 -7.07 -6.83
N SER A 141 13.01 -7.01 -5.56
CA SER A 141 12.60 -5.96 -4.65
C SER A 141 13.42 -4.71 -4.94
N GLU A 142 12.77 -3.62 -5.34
CA GLU A 142 13.45 -2.34 -5.60
C GLU A 142 13.32 -1.38 -4.42
N LEU A 143 12.42 -1.67 -3.45
CA LEU A 143 12.08 -0.80 -2.32
C LEU A 143 11.99 -1.61 -1.02
N ASP A 144 12.70 -1.19 0.03
CA ASP A 144 12.58 -1.79 1.35
C ASP A 144 11.50 -1.09 2.19
N SER A 145 10.56 -1.86 2.73
CA SER A 145 9.55 -1.38 3.68
C SER A 145 10.13 -0.67 4.91
N PHE A 146 11.35 -0.98 5.36
CA PHE A 146 11.99 -0.29 6.49
C PHE A 146 12.73 1.00 6.10
N GLU A 147 12.92 1.28 4.81
CA GLU A 147 13.42 2.57 4.32
C GLU A 147 12.32 3.64 4.31
N MET A 148 11.05 3.22 4.34
CA MET A 148 9.87 4.08 4.33
C MET A 148 9.65 4.80 5.66
N ARG A 149 10.43 5.86 5.92
CA ARG A 149 10.32 6.76 7.08
C ARG A 149 9.31 7.87 6.84
N ILE A 150 8.11 7.46 6.43
CA ILE A 150 6.95 8.32 6.23
C ILE A 150 5.75 7.78 7.03
N PRO A 151 4.85 8.65 7.52
CA PRO A 151 3.61 8.21 8.16
C PRO A 151 2.74 7.45 7.15
N LEU A 152 1.96 6.50 7.64
CA LEU A 152 0.86 5.94 6.86
C LEU A 152 -0.08 7.07 6.41
N PRO A 153 -0.78 6.94 5.27
CA PRO A 153 -1.63 7.99 4.75
C PRO A 153 -2.75 8.39 5.72
N SER A 154 -3.09 9.69 5.76
CA SER A 154 -4.13 10.24 6.64
C SER A 154 -5.50 9.60 6.42
N ASP A 155 -6.44 9.84 7.34
CA ASP A 155 -7.84 9.45 7.12
C ASP A 155 -8.43 10.15 5.88
N ASP A 156 -9.29 9.44 5.15
CA ASP A 156 -9.91 9.94 3.92
C ASP A 156 -10.75 11.19 4.18
N ALA A 157 -11.39 11.31 5.34
CA ALA A 157 -12.14 12.50 5.71
C ALA A 157 -11.29 13.79 5.70
N ALA A 158 -10.02 13.72 6.09
CA ALA A 158 -9.11 14.86 6.06
C ALA A 158 -8.57 15.13 4.65
N TRP A 159 -8.34 14.07 3.86
CA TRP A 159 -7.84 14.14 2.49
C TRP A 159 -8.89 14.64 1.49
N ASP A 160 -10.13 14.17 1.61
CA ASP A 160 -11.26 14.53 0.75
C ASP A 160 -11.92 15.86 1.13
N ALA A 161 -11.44 16.49 2.21
CA ALA A 161 -11.91 17.78 2.67
C ALA A 161 -11.87 18.82 1.53
N ARG A 162 -12.97 19.54 1.34
CA ARG A 162 -13.09 20.58 0.30
C ARG A 162 -12.64 21.95 0.77
N THR A 163 -12.50 22.12 2.09
CA THR A 163 -12.11 23.37 2.72
C THR A 163 -11.06 23.11 3.80
N LYS A 164 -10.23 24.11 4.08
CA LYS A 164 -9.30 24.08 5.23
C LYS A 164 -10.03 23.71 6.52
N LYS A 165 -11.21 24.30 6.76
CA LYS A 165 -11.99 24.03 7.96
C LYS A 165 -12.46 22.57 8.05
N ASP A 166 -12.96 21.99 6.96
CA ASP A 166 -13.35 20.58 6.98
C ASP A 166 -12.15 19.66 7.26
N CYS A 167 -10.96 20.02 6.76
CA CYS A 167 -9.72 19.30 7.04
C CYS A 167 -9.36 19.41 8.53
N GLU A 168 -9.37 20.61 9.10
CA GLU A 168 -9.10 20.83 10.54
C GLU A 168 -10.08 20.07 11.44
N ASP A 169 -11.37 20.09 11.08
CA ASP A 169 -12.41 19.36 11.81
C ASP A 169 -12.18 17.84 11.75
N ALA A 170 -11.82 17.31 10.57
CA ALA A 170 -11.54 15.88 10.37
C ALA A 170 -10.21 15.40 11.00
N LEU A 171 -9.26 16.32 11.20
CA LEU A 171 -7.99 16.10 11.90
C LEU A 171 -8.13 16.21 13.43
N GLY A 172 -9.31 16.61 13.93
CA GLY A 172 -9.59 16.69 15.37
C GLY A 172 -9.13 17.96 16.07
N PHE A 173 -8.79 19.01 15.32
CA PHE A 173 -8.33 20.29 15.87
C PHE A 173 -9.40 21.08 16.62
N HIS A 174 -10.67 20.79 16.36
CA HIS A 174 -11.80 21.44 17.00
C HIS A 174 -12.54 20.54 18.01
N GLY A 175 -11.87 19.49 18.48
CA GLY A 175 -12.34 18.64 19.58
C GLY A 175 -12.97 17.31 19.18
N GLY A 176 -13.08 16.43 20.16
CA GLY A 176 -13.44 15.01 19.97
C GLY A 176 -14.85 14.77 19.40
N GLU A 177 -15.82 15.65 19.69
CA GLU A 177 -17.18 15.49 19.18
C GLU A 177 -17.25 15.77 17.67
N LEU A 178 -16.60 16.85 17.23
CA LEU A 178 -16.64 17.25 15.83
C LEU A 178 -15.91 16.26 14.93
N VAL A 179 -14.77 15.71 15.39
CA VAL A 179 -14.05 14.68 14.62
C VAL A 179 -14.83 13.37 14.52
N ARG A 180 -15.59 12.97 15.56
CA ARG A 180 -16.49 11.82 15.47
C ARG A 180 -17.57 12.01 14.41
N GLN A 181 -18.06 13.24 14.26
CA GLN A 181 -19.06 13.57 13.24
C GLN A 181 -18.44 13.63 11.83
N LYS A 182 -17.27 14.25 11.68
CA LYS A 182 -16.62 14.53 10.39
C LYS A 182 -15.79 13.36 9.86
N ASN A 183 -15.27 12.54 10.76
CA ASN A 183 -14.41 11.40 10.45
C ASN A 183 -14.90 10.13 11.19
N PRO A 184 -16.16 9.69 10.97
CA PRO A 184 -16.76 8.60 11.74
C PRO A 184 -16.11 7.23 11.47
N ASN A 185 -15.52 7.05 10.28
CA ASN A 185 -14.96 5.77 9.84
C ASN A 185 -13.41 5.74 9.86
N GLY A 186 -12.76 6.83 10.27
CA GLY A 186 -11.31 6.91 10.36
C GLY A 186 -10.79 6.64 11.77
N THR A 187 -9.50 6.89 11.96
CA THR A 187 -8.82 6.88 13.26
C THR A 187 -9.22 8.04 14.15
N GLN A 188 -9.73 9.14 13.58
CA GLN A 188 -9.99 10.41 14.27
C GLN A 188 -8.72 11.06 14.85
N ARG A 189 -7.55 10.64 14.38
CA ARG A 189 -6.24 11.14 14.81
C ARG A 189 -5.74 12.20 13.82
N SER A 190 -5.06 13.21 14.35
CA SER A 190 -4.39 14.23 13.53
C SER A 190 -3.18 13.69 12.76
N LYS A 191 -2.66 12.53 13.16
CA LYS A 191 -1.45 11.90 12.60
C LYS A 191 -1.54 10.38 12.66
N GLN A 192 -1.07 9.72 11.60
CA GLN A 192 -0.88 8.28 11.55
C GLN A 192 0.56 7.85 11.94
N PRO A 193 0.76 6.62 12.42
CA PRO A 193 2.07 6.03 12.65
C PRO A 193 2.97 6.00 11.41
N GLU A 194 4.28 6.16 11.61
CA GLU A 194 5.31 5.87 10.61
C GLU A 194 5.29 4.40 10.20
N MET A 195 5.40 4.14 8.89
CA MET A 195 5.31 2.80 8.34
C MET A 195 6.39 1.87 8.90
N ASP A 196 7.65 2.33 8.98
CA ASP A 196 8.75 1.52 9.51
C ASP A 196 8.56 1.19 11.00
N LEU A 197 8.05 2.14 11.80
CA LEU A 197 7.76 1.94 13.22
C LEU A 197 6.57 1.01 13.43
N ALA A 198 5.50 1.17 12.66
CA ALA A 198 4.33 0.29 12.72
C ALA A 198 4.70 -1.16 12.37
N LEU A 199 5.56 -1.36 11.36
CA LEU A 199 6.08 -2.68 11.02
C LEU A 199 6.93 -3.29 12.14
N ARG A 200 7.84 -2.50 12.73
CA ARG A 200 8.62 -2.94 13.90
C ARG A 200 7.72 -3.33 15.07
N ALA A 201 6.64 -2.58 15.34
CA ALA A 201 5.69 -2.92 16.41
C ALA A 201 4.93 -4.23 16.14
N LEU A 202 4.52 -4.47 14.89
CA LEU A 202 3.87 -5.73 14.50
C LEU A 202 4.83 -6.92 14.66
N LEU A 203 6.07 -6.78 14.23
CA LEU A 203 7.08 -7.85 14.25
C LEU A 203 7.67 -8.10 15.65
N HIS A 204 7.73 -7.10 16.52
CA HIS A 204 8.34 -7.20 17.83
C HIS A 204 7.43 -7.85 18.87
N GLY A 205 7.86 -8.92 19.55
CA GLY A 205 7.02 -9.69 20.49
C GLY A 205 6.29 -8.86 21.57
N SER A 206 6.94 -7.82 22.10
CA SER A 206 6.42 -7.05 23.25
C SER A 206 5.45 -5.91 22.92
N TYR A 207 5.25 -5.54 21.65
CA TYR A 207 4.41 -4.38 21.30
C TYR A 207 3.15 -4.77 20.53
N GLN A 208 2.09 -4.00 20.71
CA GLN A 208 0.90 -4.04 19.86
C GLN A 208 0.52 -2.63 19.43
N ILE A 209 -0.05 -2.54 18.22
CA ILE A 209 -0.69 -1.31 17.74
C ILE A 209 -2.07 -1.24 18.40
N GLN A 210 -2.39 -0.10 19.03
CA GLN A 210 -3.71 0.11 19.60
C GLN A 210 -4.77 0.13 18.48
N PRO A 211 -5.93 -0.52 18.66
CA PRO A 211 -7.08 -0.32 17.78
C PRO A 211 -7.39 1.17 17.58
N GLY A 212 -7.78 1.55 16.36
CA GLY A 212 -8.06 2.93 15.97
C GLY A 212 -6.81 3.79 15.73
N SER A 213 -5.60 3.23 15.81
CA SER A 213 -4.37 3.99 15.56
C SER A 213 -3.91 4.02 14.10
N THR A 214 -4.39 3.08 13.28
CA THR A 214 -4.12 3.04 11.85
C THR A 214 -5.42 2.91 11.09
N ASN A 215 -5.62 3.69 10.03
CA ASN A 215 -6.77 3.50 9.17
C ASN A 215 -6.65 2.26 8.28
N LEU A 216 -7.74 1.92 7.59
CA LEU A 216 -7.82 0.73 6.75
C LEU A 216 -6.86 0.78 5.55
N TYR A 217 -6.59 1.96 5.01
CA TYR A 217 -5.60 2.10 3.93
C TYR A 217 -4.18 1.84 4.45
N GLY A 218 -3.82 2.38 5.61
CA GLY A 218 -2.58 2.09 6.30
C GLY A 218 -2.43 0.60 6.62
N LYS A 219 -3.49 -0.07 7.09
CA LYS A 219 -3.49 -1.53 7.28
C LYS A 219 -3.28 -2.27 5.96
N PHE A 220 -3.92 -1.84 4.88
CA PHE A 220 -3.71 -2.42 3.55
C PHE A 220 -2.24 -2.35 3.10
N ILE A 221 -1.59 -1.21 3.34
CA ILE A 221 -0.14 -1.04 3.10
C ILE A 221 0.67 -1.99 3.98
N LEU A 222 0.37 -2.07 5.27
CA LEU A 222 1.12 -2.90 6.23
C LEU A 222 1.06 -4.39 5.88
N ILE A 223 -0.10 -4.92 5.45
CA ILE A 223 -0.19 -6.33 5.07
C ILE A 223 0.61 -6.65 3.79
N HIS A 224 0.69 -5.70 2.84
CA HIS A 224 1.54 -5.84 1.65
C HIS A 224 3.03 -5.76 2.00
N ALA A 225 3.40 -4.92 2.96
CA ALA A 225 4.76 -4.90 3.49
C ALA A 225 5.13 -6.20 4.21
N ILE A 226 4.21 -6.80 4.98
CA ILE A 226 4.43 -8.13 5.58
C ILE A 226 4.61 -9.19 4.48
N LEU A 227 3.79 -9.18 3.43
CA LEU A 227 3.94 -10.10 2.28
C LEU A 227 5.30 -9.96 1.58
N SER A 228 5.74 -8.73 1.32
CA SER A 228 7.07 -8.44 0.76
C SER A 228 8.18 -8.97 1.68
N LEU A 229 8.10 -8.70 2.98
CA LEU A 229 9.07 -9.18 3.97
C LEU A 229 9.10 -10.72 4.07
N ILE A 230 7.94 -11.38 4.02
CA ILE A 230 7.86 -12.86 3.98
C ILE A 230 8.61 -13.38 2.75
N ARG A 231 8.34 -12.81 1.56
CA ARG A 231 9.03 -13.22 0.33
C ARG A 231 10.54 -13.01 0.43
N ARG A 232 11.00 -11.84 0.88
CA ARG A 232 12.43 -11.56 1.08
C ARG A 232 13.06 -12.54 2.07
N ALA A 233 12.38 -12.86 3.17
CA ALA A 233 12.85 -13.86 4.12
C ALA A 233 12.92 -15.29 3.54
N GLN A 234 12.03 -15.64 2.62
CA GLN A 234 12.06 -16.92 1.91
C GLN A 234 13.20 -17.02 0.89
N LEU A 235 13.67 -15.88 0.36
CA LEU A 235 14.80 -15.81 -0.57
C LEU A 235 16.15 -15.72 0.17
N ASP A 236 16.25 -14.80 1.13
CA ASP A 236 17.51 -14.39 1.75
C ASP A 236 17.70 -14.92 3.19
N GLY A 237 16.70 -15.61 3.74
CA GLY A 237 16.70 -16.10 5.11
C GLY A 237 16.65 -14.96 6.15
N ASN A 238 17.66 -14.88 7.01
CA ASN A 238 17.68 -13.95 8.16
C ASN A 238 18.02 -12.50 7.79
N ALA A 239 18.39 -12.20 6.53
CA ALA A 239 18.85 -10.86 6.14
C ALA A 239 17.76 -9.79 6.34
N VAL A 240 16.48 -10.18 6.24
CA VAL A 240 15.31 -9.33 6.49
C VAL A 240 15.28 -8.74 7.90
N MET A 241 15.91 -9.40 8.88
CA MET A 241 15.85 -9.03 10.29
C MET A 241 16.74 -7.81 10.63
N LYS A 242 17.59 -7.35 9.70
CA LYS A 242 18.46 -6.18 9.95
C LYS A 242 17.68 -4.90 10.29
N GLY A 243 16.40 -4.82 9.91
CA GLY A 243 15.49 -3.71 10.26
C GLY A 243 14.68 -3.90 11.55
N TYR A 244 14.79 -5.05 12.23
CA TYR A 244 13.99 -5.43 13.40
C TYR A 244 14.62 -4.85 14.68
N ALA A 245 14.72 -3.52 14.74
CA ALA A 245 15.03 -2.83 15.97
C ALA A 245 13.77 -2.72 16.84
N THR A 246 13.95 -2.72 18.17
CA THR A 246 12.90 -2.35 19.11
C THR A 246 12.45 -0.91 18.78
N PRO A 247 11.18 -0.67 18.41
CA PRO A 247 10.72 0.67 18.11
C PRO A 247 10.69 1.52 19.40
N PRO A 248 10.96 2.84 19.33
CA PRO A 248 10.75 3.73 20.46
C PRO A 248 9.27 3.74 20.85
N LEU A 249 8.94 3.78 22.14
CA LEU A 249 7.55 3.81 22.59
C LEU A 249 6.84 5.07 22.06
N SER A 250 5.63 4.89 21.54
CA SER A 250 4.78 5.96 21.00
C SER A 250 3.37 5.84 21.57
N ASP A 251 2.60 6.91 21.49
CA ASP A 251 1.24 7.02 22.05
C ASP A 251 0.23 6.04 21.44
N TRP A 252 0.47 5.57 20.21
CA TRP A 252 -0.32 4.58 19.49
C TRP A 252 0.11 3.11 19.77
N MET A 253 1.15 2.90 20.56
CA MET A 253 1.62 1.57 20.96
C MET A 253 1.18 1.23 22.39
N VAL A 254 0.99 -0.05 22.65
CA VAL A 254 0.87 -0.61 24.00
C VAL A 254 1.85 -1.75 24.19
N ASN A 255 2.32 -1.91 25.44
CA ASN A 255 3.10 -3.07 25.82
C ASN A 255 2.16 -4.29 25.82
N GLY A 256 2.32 -5.16 24.83
CA GLY A 256 1.50 -6.35 24.62
C GLY A 256 1.93 -7.54 25.47
N GLY A 257 2.53 -7.29 26.63
CA GLY A 257 3.11 -8.30 27.50
C GLY A 257 2.10 -9.39 27.85
N SER A 258 2.31 -10.57 27.26
CA SER A 258 2.10 -11.84 27.96
C SER A 258 3.49 -12.30 28.40
N ASP A 259 3.60 -12.72 29.66
CA ASP A 259 4.83 -13.26 30.23
C ASP A 259 5.40 -14.37 29.32
N GLY A 260 6.54 -14.08 28.69
CA GLY A 260 7.15 -14.94 27.69
C GLY A 260 8.65 -14.74 27.66
N THR A 261 9.33 -15.19 28.71
CA THR A 261 10.78 -15.42 28.71
C THR A 261 11.15 -16.35 27.56
N GLY A 262 11.96 -15.89 26.62
CA GLY A 262 12.35 -16.68 25.46
C GLY A 262 13.53 -16.12 24.67
N THR A 263 14.60 -15.70 25.35
CA THR A 263 15.90 -15.49 24.71
C THR A 263 16.48 -16.83 24.24
N ASN A 264 16.16 -17.25 23.02
CA ASN A 264 16.81 -18.40 22.39
C ASN A 264 17.81 -17.92 21.32
N SER A 265 19.03 -17.58 21.75
CA SER A 265 20.18 -17.48 20.84
C SER A 265 20.72 -18.89 20.53
N GLY A 266 20.04 -19.60 19.62
CA GLY A 266 20.51 -20.90 19.11
C GLY A 266 21.39 -20.71 17.88
N ARG A 267 22.70 -20.94 18.01
CA ARG A 267 23.66 -20.97 16.91
C ARG A 267 23.37 -22.19 16.02
N ALA A 268 22.85 -21.98 14.81
CA ALA A 268 22.61 -23.04 13.83
C ALA A 268 23.83 -23.25 12.92
N THR A 269 24.22 -24.51 12.72
CA THR A 269 25.26 -24.99 11.79
C THR A 269 24.78 -24.95 10.34
N PRO A 270 25.68 -24.81 9.34
CA PRO A 270 25.29 -24.61 7.94
C PRO A 270 24.81 -25.92 7.29
N VAL A 271 23.75 -25.85 6.48
CA VAL A 271 23.34 -26.93 5.56
C VAL A 271 23.01 -26.33 4.19
N ASP A 272 23.55 -26.97 3.15
CA ASP A 272 23.44 -26.86 1.68
C ASP A 272 23.04 -25.54 0.95
N PRO A 273 23.66 -25.23 -0.21
CA PRO A 273 23.66 -23.89 -0.81
C PRO A 273 22.50 -23.58 -1.77
N ALA A 274 21.40 -24.33 -1.76
CA ALA A 274 20.34 -24.16 -2.77
C ALA A 274 19.15 -23.26 -2.34
N THR A 275 18.99 -22.92 -1.06
CA THR A 275 18.04 -21.91 -0.55
C THR A 275 18.31 -21.72 0.95
N LYS A 276 18.45 -20.48 1.44
CA LYS A 276 18.57 -20.25 2.88
C LYS A 276 17.20 -20.44 3.50
N ALA A 277 16.91 -21.63 4.02
CA ALA A 277 15.65 -21.91 4.72
C ALA A 277 15.37 -20.81 5.76
N MET A 278 14.16 -20.27 5.77
CA MET A 278 13.75 -19.24 6.72
C MET A 278 13.95 -19.78 8.15
N PRO A 279 14.71 -19.09 9.01
CA PRO A 279 14.88 -19.54 10.39
C PRO A 279 13.56 -19.53 11.17
N ALA A 280 13.40 -20.46 12.11
CA ALA A 280 12.17 -20.62 12.88
C ALA A 280 11.75 -19.35 13.64
N HIS A 281 12.70 -18.58 14.19
CA HIS A 281 12.39 -17.33 14.90
C HIS A 281 11.87 -16.23 13.96
N VAL A 282 12.32 -16.21 12.71
CA VAL A 282 11.82 -15.27 11.68
C VAL A 282 10.41 -15.65 11.29
N GLN A 283 10.17 -16.95 11.06
CA GLN A 283 8.83 -17.47 10.75
C GLN A 283 7.84 -17.17 11.88
N GLU A 284 8.25 -17.34 13.12
CA GLU A 284 7.44 -17.02 14.30
C GLU A 284 7.15 -15.52 14.41
N SER A 285 8.13 -14.66 14.12
CA SER A 285 7.92 -13.20 14.09
C SER A 285 6.84 -12.80 13.08
N PHE A 286 6.81 -13.41 11.89
CA PHE A 286 5.74 -13.19 10.93
C PHE A 286 4.39 -13.74 11.38
N ARG A 287 4.36 -14.90 12.04
CA ARG A 287 3.13 -15.46 12.60
C ARG A 287 2.53 -14.51 13.64
N VAL A 288 3.36 -13.97 14.52
CA VAL A 288 2.97 -12.97 15.53
C VAL A 288 2.50 -11.67 14.87
N ALA A 289 3.21 -11.17 13.86
CA ALA A 289 2.80 -9.96 13.14
C ALA A 289 1.45 -10.11 12.44
N LEU A 290 1.21 -11.25 11.76
CA LEU A 290 -0.07 -11.55 11.12
C LEU A 290 -1.21 -11.66 12.15
N GLN A 291 -0.95 -12.27 13.30
CA GLN A 291 -1.93 -12.35 14.38
C GLN A 291 -2.29 -10.97 14.92
N LYS A 292 -1.30 -10.12 15.21
CA LYS A 292 -1.54 -8.73 15.65
C LYS A 292 -2.28 -7.91 14.60
N PHE A 293 -1.89 -8.06 13.34
CA PHE A 293 -2.59 -7.43 12.22
C PHE A 293 -4.07 -7.80 12.22
N LYS A 294 -4.41 -9.10 12.32
CA LYS A 294 -5.79 -9.58 12.32
C LYS A 294 -6.59 -9.06 13.52
N VAL A 295 -6.02 -9.11 14.72
CA VAL A 295 -6.67 -8.58 15.93
C VAL A 295 -6.98 -7.09 15.79
N ASN A 296 -6.00 -6.31 15.31
CA ASN A 296 -6.14 -4.87 15.10
C ASN A 296 -7.07 -4.53 13.92
N TRP A 297 -7.15 -5.39 12.90
CA TRP A 297 -8.12 -5.29 11.81
C TRP A 297 -9.55 -5.53 12.31
N ASP A 298 -9.78 -6.65 13.00
CA ASP A 298 -11.11 -7.05 13.46
C ASP A 298 -11.71 -6.05 14.44
N ALA A 299 -10.89 -5.54 15.38
CA ALA A 299 -11.31 -4.52 16.32
C ALA A 299 -11.79 -3.25 15.61
N ASP A 300 -11.04 -2.78 14.60
CA ASP A 300 -11.39 -1.55 13.89
C ASP A 300 -12.57 -1.76 12.93
N MET A 301 -12.69 -2.94 12.32
CA MET A 301 -13.87 -3.27 11.50
C MET A 301 -15.16 -3.28 12.33
N VAL A 302 -15.12 -3.79 13.57
CA VAL A 302 -16.27 -3.77 14.48
C VAL A 302 -16.60 -2.35 14.93
N ASN A 303 -15.58 -1.55 15.25
CA ASN A 303 -15.79 -0.17 15.74
C ASN A 303 -16.27 0.78 14.64
N GLN A 304 -15.67 0.72 13.45
CA GLN A 304 -16.00 1.61 12.33
C GLN A 304 -17.24 1.15 11.57
N PHE A 305 -17.53 -0.16 11.57
CA PHE A 305 -18.67 -0.74 10.85
C PHE A 305 -19.43 -1.77 11.71
N PRO A 306 -20.16 -1.34 12.76
CA PRO A 306 -20.85 -2.23 13.68
C PRO A 306 -21.89 -3.12 12.99
N PRO A 307 -22.00 -4.41 13.37
CA PRO A 307 -23.03 -5.31 12.85
C PRO A 307 -24.44 -4.80 13.16
N GLY A 308 -25.36 -4.88 12.19
CA GLY A 308 -26.79 -4.59 12.40
C GLY A 308 -27.23 -3.14 12.12
N MET A 309 -26.32 -2.24 11.73
CA MET A 309 -26.72 -0.96 11.12
C MET A 309 -27.42 -1.22 9.78
N ALA A 310 -28.61 -0.63 9.60
CA ALA A 310 -29.42 -0.80 8.39
C ALA A 310 -28.62 -0.36 7.15
N LYS A 311 -28.21 -1.35 6.35
CA LYS A 311 -27.28 -1.29 5.21
C LYS A 311 -25.84 -0.95 5.63
N ASN A 312 -24.94 -1.93 5.45
CA ASN A 312 -23.47 -1.80 5.40
C ASN A 312 -22.97 -0.89 4.25
N ALA A 313 -23.74 0.14 3.86
CA ALA A 313 -23.54 1.04 2.73
C ALA A 313 -22.35 2.00 2.90
N ARG A 314 -21.32 1.62 3.66
CA ARG A 314 -20.10 2.42 3.89
C ARG A 314 -18.81 1.62 3.84
N ARG A 315 -18.86 0.28 3.69
CA ARG A 315 -17.66 -0.54 3.51
C ARG A 315 -17.25 -0.51 2.04
N TYR A 316 -16.32 0.38 1.68
CA TYR A 316 -15.78 0.50 0.32
C TYR A 316 -14.27 0.25 0.27
N GLY A 317 -13.79 -0.14 -0.92
CA GLY A 317 -12.37 -0.32 -1.21
C GLY A 317 -11.65 -1.20 -0.18
N PHE A 318 -10.59 -0.66 0.42
CA PHE A 318 -9.68 -1.39 1.30
C PHE A 318 -10.39 -2.10 2.46
N SER A 319 -11.48 -1.54 3.01
CA SER A 319 -12.27 -2.13 4.12
C SER A 319 -12.81 -3.53 3.83
N ARG A 320 -13.02 -3.89 2.56
CA ARG A 320 -13.50 -5.23 2.15
C ARG A 320 -12.38 -6.11 1.58
N ASP A 321 -11.34 -5.48 1.04
CA ASP A 321 -10.32 -6.17 0.25
C ASP A 321 -9.06 -6.52 1.05
N GLY A 322 -8.70 -5.73 2.07
CA GLY A 322 -7.46 -5.91 2.83
C GLY A 322 -7.34 -7.27 3.54
N ILE A 323 -8.46 -7.83 4.00
CA ILE A 323 -8.48 -9.10 4.73
C ILE A 323 -8.06 -10.30 3.88
N HIS A 324 -8.26 -10.25 2.56
CA HIS A 324 -7.84 -11.32 1.65
C HIS A 324 -6.32 -11.50 1.67
N PHE A 325 -5.57 -10.40 1.80
CA PHE A 325 -4.12 -10.41 1.84
C PHE A 325 -3.57 -10.96 3.16
N TYR A 326 -4.31 -10.86 4.26
CA TYR A 326 -3.97 -11.57 5.51
C TYR A 326 -4.01 -13.08 5.31
N TRP A 327 -5.09 -13.60 4.69
CA TRP A 327 -5.23 -15.03 4.42
C TRP A 327 -4.20 -15.52 3.40
N LEU A 328 -3.94 -14.73 2.37
CA LEU A 328 -2.88 -15.01 1.40
C LEU A 328 -1.51 -15.07 2.10
N ALA A 329 -1.18 -14.10 2.96
CA ALA A 329 0.08 -14.07 3.70
C ALA A 329 0.25 -15.29 4.61
N ARG A 330 -0.82 -15.68 5.32
CA ARG A 330 -0.81 -16.91 6.14
C ARG A 330 -0.57 -18.15 5.32
N TYR A 331 -1.20 -18.25 4.15
CA TYR A 331 -1.00 -19.38 3.24
C TYR A 331 0.45 -19.42 2.74
N MET A 332 0.94 -18.31 2.20
CA MET A 332 2.27 -18.22 1.61
C MET A 332 3.39 -18.43 2.63
N LEU A 333 3.24 -17.92 3.86
CA LEU A 333 4.20 -18.17 4.94
C LEU A 333 4.41 -19.67 5.23
N LYS A 334 3.36 -20.48 5.06
CA LYS A 334 3.38 -21.92 5.36
C LYS A 334 3.64 -22.80 4.13
N HIS A 335 3.18 -22.38 2.95
CA HIS A 335 3.04 -23.26 1.79
C HIS A 335 3.87 -22.83 0.57
N THR A 336 4.53 -21.68 0.60
CA THR A 336 5.41 -21.28 -0.51
C THR A 336 6.67 -22.15 -0.54
N ARG A 337 6.93 -22.76 -1.69
CA ARG A 337 8.11 -23.58 -1.99
C ARG A 337 9.13 -22.77 -2.79
N ALA A 338 10.38 -23.21 -2.78
CA ALA A 338 11.44 -22.60 -3.59
C ALA A 338 11.07 -22.51 -5.08
N THR A 339 10.42 -23.55 -5.61
CA THR A 339 9.94 -23.58 -7.00
C THR A 339 8.93 -22.48 -7.30
N ASP A 340 8.10 -22.09 -6.33
CA ASP A 340 7.10 -21.04 -6.49
C ASP A 340 7.76 -19.64 -6.63
N LEU A 341 8.91 -19.45 -5.99
CA LEU A 341 9.71 -18.21 -6.02
C LEU A 341 10.57 -18.08 -7.28
N GLN A 342 10.82 -19.19 -7.97
CA GLN A 342 11.58 -19.26 -9.22
C GLN A 342 10.67 -19.33 -10.46
N MET A 343 9.35 -19.31 -10.29
CA MET A 343 8.42 -19.32 -11.42
C MET A 343 8.56 -18.07 -12.27
N ASP A 344 8.46 -18.24 -13.59
CA ASP A 344 8.35 -17.14 -14.55
C ASP A 344 7.17 -16.22 -14.21
N SER A 345 7.32 -14.93 -14.47
CA SER A 345 6.41 -13.88 -13.99
C SER A 345 4.95 -14.12 -14.30
N ASP A 346 4.61 -14.51 -15.53
CA ASP A 346 3.21 -14.73 -15.92
C ASP A 346 2.63 -16.01 -15.30
N ARG A 347 3.45 -17.04 -15.10
CA ARG A 347 3.02 -18.27 -14.43
C ARG A 347 2.82 -18.04 -12.94
N ARG A 348 3.69 -17.23 -12.33
CA ARG A 348 3.52 -16.76 -10.96
C ARG A 348 2.23 -15.96 -10.81
N PHE A 349 1.94 -15.07 -11.77
CA PHE A 349 0.74 -14.25 -11.75
C PHE A 349 -0.53 -15.10 -11.74
N MET A 350 -0.62 -16.07 -12.65
CA MET A 350 -1.73 -17.03 -12.68
C MET A 350 -1.88 -17.78 -11.36
N GLN A 351 -0.76 -18.27 -10.80
CA GLN A 351 -0.77 -18.98 -9.52
C GLN A 351 -1.31 -18.10 -8.38
N VAL A 352 -0.83 -16.86 -8.25
CA VAL A 352 -1.27 -15.95 -7.18
C VAL A 352 -2.72 -15.53 -7.36
N MET A 353 -3.18 -15.32 -8.60
CA MET A 353 -4.59 -15.04 -8.88
C MET A 353 -5.50 -16.20 -8.49
N GLN A 354 -5.09 -17.44 -8.78
CA GLN A 354 -5.81 -18.64 -8.34
C GLN A 354 -5.84 -18.75 -6.81
N LEU A 355 -4.72 -18.45 -6.14
CA LEU A 355 -4.67 -18.44 -4.68
C LEU A 355 -5.62 -17.39 -4.09
N LEU A 356 -5.63 -16.16 -4.62
CA LEU A 356 -6.56 -15.11 -4.18
C LEU A 356 -8.03 -15.51 -4.36
N LYS A 357 -8.36 -16.13 -5.49
CA LYS A 357 -9.70 -16.67 -5.74
C LYS A 357 -10.06 -17.78 -4.73
N SER A 358 -9.08 -18.57 -4.28
CA SER A 358 -9.29 -19.65 -3.32
C SER A 358 -9.46 -19.18 -1.86
N VAL A 359 -8.74 -18.13 -1.45
CA VAL A 359 -8.82 -17.62 -0.06
C VAL A 359 -10.16 -16.93 0.25
N LYS A 360 -10.93 -16.57 -0.79
CA LYS A 360 -12.30 -16.07 -0.69
C LYS A 360 -13.15 -16.91 0.27
N THR A 361 -13.08 -18.24 0.19
CA THR A 361 -13.87 -19.15 1.03
C THR A 361 -13.53 -18.98 2.51
N TRP A 362 -12.27 -18.73 2.85
CA TRP A 362 -11.85 -18.50 4.24
C TRP A 362 -12.31 -17.15 4.74
N VAL A 363 -12.26 -16.11 3.90
CA VAL A 363 -12.80 -14.78 4.23
C VAL A 363 -14.31 -14.87 4.49
N GLN A 364 -15.06 -15.55 3.63
CA GLN A 364 -16.50 -15.75 3.81
C GLN A 364 -16.81 -16.48 5.13
N THR A 365 -16.06 -17.55 5.43
CA THR A 365 -16.29 -18.34 6.64
C THR A 365 -15.96 -17.54 7.90
N ASP A 366 -14.85 -16.80 7.91
CA ASP A 366 -14.42 -15.96 9.04
C ASP A 366 -15.35 -14.78 9.28
N GLY A 367 -15.82 -14.13 8.21
CA GLY A 367 -16.70 -12.97 8.23
C GLY A 367 -18.19 -13.28 8.40
N ALA A 368 -18.62 -14.53 8.19
CA ALA A 368 -20.04 -14.93 8.21
C ALA A 368 -20.74 -14.56 9.53
N SER A 369 -20.09 -14.81 10.67
CA SER A 369 -20.63 -14.50 11.99
C SER A 369 -20.79 -13.00 12.27
N ARG A 370 -20.05 -12.16 11.55
CA ARG A 370 -20.05 -10.69 11.68
C ARG A 370 -20.87 -9.99 10.59
N GLY A 371 -21.48 -10.76 9.67
CA GLY A 371 -22.25 -10.21 8.54
C GLY A 371 -21.39 -9.42 7.54
N GLU A 372 -20.12 -9.80 7.38
CA GLU A 372 -19.20 -9.11 6.48
C GLU A 372 -19.43 -9.54 5.02
N GLU A 373 -19.52 -8.55 4.13
CA GLU A 373 -19.63 -8.79 2.68
C GLU A 373 -18.25 -8.82 2.01
N LEU A 374 -18.09 -9.70 1.03
CA LEU A 374 -16.86 -9.80 0.24
C LEU A 374 -16.63 -8.58 -0.61
N GLY A 375 -15.39 -8.10 -0.72
CA GLY A 375 -14.98 -7.00 -1.60
C GLY A 375 -14.70 -7.40 -3.05
N SER A 376 -14.13 -6.46 -3.80
CA SER A 376 -13.71 -6.66 -5.19
C SER A 376 -12.79 -7.87 -5.34
N VAL A 377 -11.87 -8.09 -4.38
CA VAL A 377 -10.95 -9.23 -4.38
C VAL A 377 -11.70 -10.56 -4.23
N GLY A 378 -12.82 -10.56 -3.50
CA GLY A 378 -13.71 -11.71 -3.38
C GLY A 378 -14.62 -11.90 -4.60
N GLU A 379 -14.67 -10.95 -5.52
CA GLU A 379 -15.53 -10.95 -6.71
C GLU A 379 -14.74 -10.87 -8.03
N ILE A 380 -13.42 -11.12 -8.01
CA ILE A 380 -12.58 -11.16 -9.22
C ILE A 380 -13.18 -12.14 -10.24
N ASP A 381 -13.29 -11.68 -11.48
CA ASP A 381 -13.81 -12.50 -12.58
C ASP A 381 -13.02 -13.81 -12.71
N LYS A 382 -13.75 -14.93 -12.88
CA LYS A 382 -13.19 -16.28 -12.98
C LYS A 382 -12.10 -16.40 -14.05
N ASP A 383 -12.22 -15.67 -15.16
CA ASP A 383 -11.28 -15.74 -16.28
C ASP A 383 -10.16 -14.68 -16.19
N PHE A 384 -10.26 -13.73 -15.25
CA PHE A 384 -9.19 -12.75 -15.05
C PHE A 384 -7.91 -13.46 -14.56
N GLY A 385 -6.86 -13.39 -15.38
CA GLY A 385 -5.58 -14.03 -15.09
C GLY A 385 -5.61 -15.56 -15.05
N SER A 386 -6.53 -16.20 -15.79
CA SER A 386 -6.53 -17.65 -16.00
C SER A 386 -5.68 -18.04 -17.21
N GLU A 387 -6.26 -18.20 -18.40
CA GLU A 387 -5.57 -18.63 -19.62
C GLU A 387 -5.25 -17.47 -20.56
N ASN A 388 -6.20 -16.53 -20.70
CA ASN A 388 -5.97 -15.31 -21.46
C ASN A 388 -5.32 -14.26 -20.56
N LEU A 389 -4.03 -14.02 -20.81
CA LEU A 389 -3.25 -13.03 -20.09
C LEU A 389 -3.28 -11.64 -20.73
N THR A 390 -4.22 -11.40 -21.64
CA THR A 390 -4.66 -10.05 -22.00
C THR A 390 -5.68 -9.60 -20.97
N LEU A 391 -5.21 -8.87 -19.97
CA LEU A 391 -5.99 -8.47 -18.81
C LEU A 391 -6.89 -7.28 -19.14
N ASP A 392 -8.03 -7.22 -18.46
CA ASP A 392 -8.94 -6.09 -18.47
C ASP A 392 -9.18 -5.67 -17.02
N LEU A 393 -8.69 -4.49 -16.66
CA LEU A 393 -8.80 -3.97 -15.29
C LEU A 393 -10.26 -3.87 -14.81
N ALA A 394 -11.21 -3.69 -15.71
CA ALA A 394 -12.63 -3.67 -15.38
C ALA A 394 -13.17 -5.02 -14.88
N ARG A 395 -12.45 -6.12 -15.15
CA ARG A 395 -12.78 -7.47 -14.63
C ARG A 395 -12.10 -7.78 -13.30
N LEU A 396 -11.16 -6.95 -12.86
CA LEU A 396 -10.52 -7.05 -11.54
C LEU A 396 -11.37 -6.42 -10.44
N PHE A 397 -12.09 -5.35 -10.76
CA PHE A 397 -12.92 -4.60 -9.80
C PHE A 397 -14.38 -4.62 -10.22
N LYS A 398 -15.28 -4.82 -9.25
CA LYS A 398 -16.71 -4.65 -9.51
C LYS A 398 -17.05 -3.16 -9.59
N HIS A 399 -17.85 -2.78 -10.58
CA HIS A 399 -18.24 -1.39 -10.77
C HIS A 399 -18.96 -0.86 -9.53
N LEU A 400 -18.57 0.33 -9.04
CA LEU A 400 -19.12 0.92 -7.81
C LEU A 400 -20.65 1.03 -7.86
N SER A 401 -21.24 1.38 -9.01
CA SER A 401 -22.71 1.45 -9.15
C SER A 401 -23.43 0.10 -9.05
N ALA A 402 -22.73 -1.02 -9.28
CA ALA A 402 -23.28 -2.37 -9.09
C ALA A 402 -23.17 -2.84 -7.63
N VAL A 403 -22.53 -2.04 -6.77
CA VAL A 403 -22.23 -2.33 -5.38
C VAL A 403 -22.89 -1.31 -4.44
N VAL A 404 -23.33 -0.16 -4.97
CA VAL A 404 -23.80 0.99 -4.20
C VAL A 404 -25.10 1.54 -4.83
N GLU A 405 -26.17 1.63 -4.03
CA GLU A 405 -27.42 2.30 -4.45
C GLU A 405 -27.34 3.83 -4.41
N ASP A 406 -26.36 4.42 -3.70
CA ASP A 406 -26.11 5.88 -3.73
C ASP A 406 -24.67 6.22 -3.28
N PRO A 407 -23.77 6.63 -4.19
CA PRO A 407 -22.51 7.21 -3.80
C PRO A 407 -22.57 8.72 -3.98
N GLY A 408 -22.38 9.47 -2.89
CA GLY A 408 -21.91 10.87 -2.95
C GLY A 408 -20.50 11.03 -3.55
N ILE A 409 -20.04 10.05 -4.34
CA ILE A 409 -18.82 10.09 -5.14
C ILE A 409 -19.25 10.66 -6.49
N PRO A 410 -18.69 11.79 -6.95
CA PRO A 410 -18.98 12.31 -8.28
C PRO A 410 -18.62 11.22 -9.31
N SER A 411 -19.63 10.65 -9.96
CA SER A 411 -19.40 9.79 -11.11
C SER A 411 -18.81 10.65 -12.22
N VAL A 412 -17.58 10.34 -12.66
CA VAL A 412 -17.06 10.93 -13.89
C VAL A 412 -17.85 10.34 -15.05
N GLN A 413 -18.83 11.09 -15.56
CA GLN A 413 -19.43 10.79 -16.85
C GLN A 413 -18.38 11.07 -17.92
N THR A 414 -17.76 10.02 -18.45
CA THR A 414 -17.05 10.12 -19.70
C THR A 414 -18.07 10.07 -20.82
N ASP A 415 -18.59 11.23 -21.20
CA ASP A 415 -19.28 11.40 -22.48
C ASP A 415 -18.23 11.24 -23.59
N ILE A 416 -18.00 10.00 -24.02
CA ILE A 416 -17.34 9.75 -25.29
C ILE A 416 -18.39 10.06 -26.34
N SER A 417 -18.43 11.33 -26.78
CA SER A 417 -19.21 11.73 -27.94
C SER A 417 -18.72 10.92 -29.13
N THR A 418 -19.45 9.88 -29.49
CA THR A 418 -19.34 9.24 -30.81
C THR A 418 -19.72 10.30 -31.83
N VAL A 419 -18.73 10.97 -32.39
CA VAL A 419 -18.88 11.72 -33.63
C VAL A 419 -19.25 10.68 -34.68
N ALA A 420 -20.55 10.60 -34.96
CA ALA A 420 -21.08 9.81 -36.05
C ALA A 420 -20.39 10.25 -37.34
N GLY A 421 -19.83 9.28 -38.06
CA GLY A 421 -19.19 9.49 -39.34
C GLY A 421 -20.15 10.19 -40.30
N GLY A 422 -19.72 11.35 -40.79
CA GLY A 422 -20.28 11.93 -41.99
C GLY A 422 -19.93 11.02 -43.18
N THR A 423 -20.94 10.42 -43.77
CA THR A 423 -20.86 9.80 -45.10
C THR A 423 -21.05 10.88 -46.17
N LEU A 424 -20.06 10.95 -47.07
CA LEU A 424 -20.01 11.55 -48.42
C LEU A 424 -20.27 13.05 -48.56
#